data_AF-A0A516NG58-F1
#
_entry.id   AF-A0A516NG58-F1
#
_cell.length_a   1.000
_cell.length_b   1.000
_cell.length_c   1.000
_cell.angle_alpha   90.00
_cell.angle_beta   90.00
_cell.angle_gamma   90.00
#
_symmetry.space_group_name_H-M   'P 1'
#
loop_
_entity.id
_entity.type
_entity.pdbx_description
1 polymer ?
#
loop_
_entity_poly.entity_id
_entity_poly.type
_entity_poly.pdbx_seq_one_letter_code
_entity_poly.pdbx_strand_id
1 'polypeptide(L)'
;MRVVRGLSGVVAGGTAVLAATVLGAGILGARKGFPGPGVGVIAWHIAAAVLAVGVQVYADRRRTWGATLVGAVIVLATVAALLWTQWWD
;
A
#
# COMPACT_ATOMS: atom_id res chain seq x y z
N MET A 1 -14.89 13.85 8.72
CA MET A 1 -14.36 13.57 7.37
C MET A 1 -12.86 13.85 7.24
N ARG A 2 -12.36 15.03 7.64
CA ARG A 2 -10.92 15.35 7.54
C ARG A 2 -10.02 14.31 8.22
N VAL A 3 -10.40 13.85 9.41
CA VAL A 3 -9.66 12.82 10.17
C VAL A 3 -9.63 11.48 9.43
N VAL A 4 -10.80 10.95 9.02
CA VAL A 4 -10.89 9.68 8.26
C VAL A 4 -10.03 9.72 7.01
N ARG A 5 -10.16 10.80 6.23
CA ARG A 5 -9.37 11.01 5.00
C ARG A 5 -7.87 11.14 5.29
N GLY A 6 -7.50 11.80 6.38
CA GLY A 6 -6.11 11.95 6.81
C GLY A 6 -5.51 10.61 7.21
N LEU A 7 -6.23 9.81 8.01
CA LEU A 7 -5.80 8.49 8.44
C LEU A 7 -5.66 7.53 7.24
N SER A 8 -6.66 7.47 6.36
CA SER A 8 -6.57 6.65 5.16
C SER A 8 -5.43 7.11 4.23
N GLY A 9 -5.19 8.42 4.15
CA GLY A 9 -4.06 8.98 3.41
C GLY A 9 -2.71 8.60 3.98
N VAL A 10 -2.54 8.63 5.31
CA VAL A 10 -1.32 8.17 5.99
C VAL A 10 -1.08 6.69 5.72
N VAL A 11 -2.13 5.86 5.78
CA VAL A 11 -2.03 4.43 5.47
C VAL A 11 -1.61 4.21 4.02
N ALA A 12 -2.26 4.86 3.06
CA ALA A 12 -1.90 4.74 1.64
C ALA A 12 -0.43 5.17 1.37
N GLY A 13 0.00 6.28 1.98
CA GLY A 13 1.38 6.75 1.90
C GLY A 13 2.37 5.78 2.55
N GLY A 14 2.03 5.25 3.73
CA GLY A 14 2.82 4.21 4.41
C GLY A 14 2.98 2.94 3.58
N THR A 15 1.92 2.51 2.89
CA THR A 15 1.98 1.35 1.97
C THR A 15 2.92 1.60 0.79
N ALA A 16 2.96 2.82 0.25
CA ALA A 16 3.92 3.17 -0.80
C ALA A 16 5.36 3.13 -0.29
N VAL A 17 5.63 3.64 0.91
CA VAL A 17 6.94 3.55 1.56
C VAL A 17 7.32 2.09 1.83
N LEU A 18 6.37 1.27 2.28
CA LEU A 18 6.56 -0.17 2.48
C LEU A 18 6.96 -0.86 1.17
N ALA A 19 6.24 -0.60 0.08
CA ALA A 19 6.56 -1.17 -1.23
C ALA A 19 7.96 -0.78 -1.72
N ALA A 20 8.34 0.49 -1.55
CA ALA A 20 9.69 0.95 -1.88
C ALA A 20 10.76 0.25 -1.02
N THR A 21 10.47 0.01 0.27
CA THR A 21 11.36 -0.68 1.19
C THR A 21 11.57 -2.14 0.79
N VAL A 22 10.48 -2.87 0.49
CA VAL A 22 10.53 -4.27 0.05
C VAL A 22 11.27 -4.40 -1.28
N LEU A 23 11.02 -3.50 -2.23
CA LEU A 23 11.76 -3.44 -3.49
C LEU A 23 13.26 -3.18 -3.24
N GLY A 24 13.60 -2.22 -2.37
CA GLY A 24 14.98 -1.92 -2.00
C GLY A 24 15.69 -3.12 -1.38
N ALA A 25 15.01 -3.86 -0.49
CA ALA A 25 15.51 -5.08 0.09
C ALA A 25 15.78 -6.16 -0.97
N GLY A 26 14.87 -6.33 -1.95
CA GLY A 26 15.06 -7.25 -3.08
C GLY A 26 16.28 -6.88 -3.93
N ILE A 27 16.45 -5.60 -4.26
CA ILE A 27 17.61 -5.11 -5.02
C ILE A 27 18.91 -5.35 -4.25
N LEU A 28 18.93 -5.06 -2.95
CA LEU A 28 20.11 -5.27 -2.12
C LEU A 28 20.45 -6.76 -1.98
N GLY A 29 19.45 -7.62 -1.80
CA GLY A 29 19.61 -9.08 -1.74
C GLY A 29 20.24 -9.61 -3.02
N ALA A 30 19.69 -9.23 -4.17
CA ALA A 30 20.22 -9.60 -5.48
C ALA A 30 21.66 -9.12 -5.71
N ARG A 31 22.00 -7.91 -5.25
CA ARG A 31 23.36 -7.34 -5.43
C ARG A 31 24.41 -7.92 -4.49
N LYS A 32 24.01 -8.27 -3.26
CA LYS A 32 24.94 -8.73 -2.22
C LYS A 32 24.91 -10.25 -2.00
N GLY A 33 24.08 -10.97 -2.76
CA GLY A 33 24.02 -12.43 -2.73
C GLY A 33 23.38 -13.02 -1.46
N PHE A 34 22.56 -12.23 -0.74
CA PHE A 34 21.79 -12.74 0.40
C PHE A 34 20.31 -12.94 0.03
N PRO A 35 19.60 -13.87 0.69
CA PRO A 35 18.18 -14.10 0.42
C PRO A 35 17.36 -12.83 0.68
N GLY A 36 16.67 -12.34 -0.35
CA GLY A 36 15.77 -11.19 -0.28
C GLY A 36 14.34 -11.55 -0.71
N PRO A 37 13.41 -10.59 -0.63
CA PRO A 37 12.03 -10.78 -1.08
C PRO A 37 11.97 -11.30 -2.52
N GLY A 38 11.12 -12.31 -2.74
CA GLY A 38 10.86 -12.84 -4.07
C GLY A 38 10.15 -11.83 -4.98
N VAL A 39 10.27 -12.00 -6.30
CA VAL A 39 9.63 -11.12 -7.30
C VAL A 39 8.11 -11.03 -7.09
N GLY A 40 7.46 -12.14 -6.73
CA GLY A 40 6.02 -12.17 -6.43
C GLY A 40 5.65 -11.27 -5.24
N VAL A 41 6.41 -11.34 -4.15
CA VAL A 41 6.20 -10.50 -2.96
C VAL A 41 6.35 -9.03 -3.31
N ILE A 42 7.40 -8.66 -4.06
CA ILE A 42 7.62 -7.28 -4.52
C ILE A 42 6.44 -6.80 -5.39
N ALA A 43 5.99 -7.62 -6.33
CA ALA A 43 4.89 -7.27 -7.22
C ALA A 43 3.58 -7.01 -6.46
N TRP A 44 3.25 -7.84 -5.45
CA TRP A 44 2.07 -7.63 -4.61
C TRP A 44 2.11 -6.33 -3.83
N HIS A 45 3.27 -5.99 -3.26
CA HIS A 45 3.43 -4.72 -2.53
C HIS A 45 3.27 -3.51 -3.45
N ILE A 46 3.83 -3.56 -4.66
CA ILE A 46 3.66 -2.49 -5.66
C ILE A 46 2.19 -2.37 -6.08
N ALA A 47 1.52 -3.48 -6.38
CA ALA A 47 0.12 -3.49 -6.79
C ALA A 47 -0.79 -2.90 -5.70
N ALA A 48 -0.59 -3.31 -4.44
CA ALA A 48 -1.34 -2.79 -3.30
C ALA A 48 -1.07 -1.30 -3.06
N ALA A 49 0.18 -0.84 -3.18
CA ALA A 49 0.51 0.58 -3.08
C ALA A 49 -0.17 1.42 -4.16
N VAL A 50 -0.14 0.97 -5.42
CA VAL A 50 -0.81 1.65 -6.54
C VAL A 50 -2.31 1.73 -6.30
N LEU A 51 -2.93 0.63 -5.85
CA LEU A 51 -4.36 0.60 -5.55
C LEU A 51 -4.74 1.56 -4.40
N ALA A 52 -4.03 1.47 -3.27
CA ALA A 52 -4.29 2.30 -2.10
C ALA A 52 -4.12 3.80 -2.41
N VAL A 53 -3.03 4.18 -3.09
CA VAL A 53 -2.78 5.56 -3.48
C VAL A 53 -3.80 6.04 -4.51
N GLY A 54 -4.11 5.22 -5.53
CA GLY A 54 -5.08 5.58 -6.57
C GLY A 54 -6.48 5.83 -6.01
N VAL A 55 -6.94 4.96 -5.11
CA VAL A 55 -8.23 5.10 -4.41
C VAL A 55 -8.24 6.34 -3.53
N GLN A 56 -7.17 6.57 -2.76
CA GLN A 56 -7.04 7.75 -1.92
C GLN A 56 -7.09 9.04 -2.75
N VAL A 57 -6.33 9.11 -3.85
CA VAL A 57 -6.32 10.26 -4.77
C VAL A 57 -7.71 10.51 -5.36
N TYR A 58 -8.42 9.45 -5.75
CA TYR A 58 -9.80 9.58 -6.24
C TYR A 58 -10.74 10.15 -5.17
N ALA A 59 -10.69 9.63 -3.94
CA ALA A 59 -11.49 10.12 -2.82
C ALA A 59 -11.17 11.60 -2.51
N ASP A 60 -9.89 11.97 -2.52
CA ASP A 60 -9.41 13.33 -2.26
C ASP A 60 -9.85 14.33 -3.34
N ARG A 61 -9.96 13.89 -4.59
CA ARG A 61 -10.48 14.70 -5.72
C ARG A 61 -11.99 14.86 -5.68
N ARG A 62 -12.74 13.80 -5.37
CA ARG A 62 -14.23 13.84 -5.33
C ARG A 62 -14.76 14.69 -4.18
N ARG A 63 -14.12 14.65 -3.00
CA ARG A 63 -14.51 15.39 -1.79
C ARG A 63 -15.95 15.16 -1.31
N THR A 64 -16.61 14.10 -1.77
CA THR A 64 -17.95 13.71 -1.29
C THR A 64 -17.82 12.78 -0.08
N TRP A 65 -18.87 12.77 0.75
CA TRP A 65 -18.95 11.90 1.93
C TRP A 65 -18.81 10.42 1.57
N GLY A 66 -19.60 9.96 0.58
CA GLY A 66 -19.57 8.57 0.13
C GLY A 66 -18.20 8.14 -0.41
N ALA A 67 -17.57 8.97 -1.26
CA ALA A 67 -16.25 8.67 -1.81
C ALA A 67 -15.17 8.58 -0.72
N THR A 68 -15.26 9.42 0.32
CA THR A 68 -14.30 9.42 1.43
C THR A 68 -14.40 8.13 2.25
N LEU A 69 -15.62 7.70 2.60
CA LEU A 69 -15.82 6.50 3.42
C LEU A 69 -15.48 5.22 2.65
N VAL A 70 -16.01 5.08 1.43
CA VAL A 70 -15.75 3.91 0.59
C VAL A 70 -14.26 3.83 0.23
N GLY A 71 -13.64 4.97 -0.10
CA GLY A 71 -12.20 5.03 -0.36
C GLY A 71 -11.37 4.59 0.84
N ALA A 72 -11.68 5.08 2.03
CA ALA A 72 -10.98 4.67 3.25
C ALA A 72 -11.13 3.17 3.53
N VAL A 73 -12.31 2.60 3.34
CA VAL A 73 -12.55 1.15 3.50
C VAL A 73 -11.71 0.35 2.51
N ILE A 74 -11.69 0.74 1.23
CA ILE A 74 -10.91 0.05 0.20
C ILE A 74 -9.41 0.12 0.51
N VAL A 75 -8.90 1.29 0.92
CA VAL A 75 -7.49 1.46 1.33
C VAL A 75 -7.16 0.52 2.49
N LEU A 76 -7.94 0.56 3.58
CA LEU A 76 -7.69 -0.27 4.76
C LEU A 76 -7.80 -1.76 4.44
N ALA A 77 -8.81 -2.16 3.65
CA ALA A 77 -8.97 -3.55 3.21
C ALA A 77 -7.80 -4.03 2.34
N THR A 78 -7.29 -3.18 1.45
CA THR A 78 -6.13 -3.49 0.60
C THR A 78 -4.89 -3.73 1.46
N VAL A 79 -4.63 -2.85 2.42
CA VAL A 79 -3.45 -2.98 3.30
C VAL A 79 -3.60 -4.15 4.26
N ALA A 80 -4.78 -4.37 4.83
CA ALA A 80 -5.05 -5.53 5.67
C ALA A 80 -4.86 -6.84 4.89
N ALA A 81 -5.36 -6.92 3.65
CA ALA A 81 -5.17 -8.09 2.80
C ALA A 81 -3.69 -8.30 2.46
N LEU A 82 -2.97 -7.25 2.06
CA LEU A 82 -1.54 -7.31 1.78
C LEU A 82 -0.75 -7.84 2.98
N LEU A 83 -0.96 -7.27 4.16
CA LEU A 83 -0.25 -7.69 5.38
C LEU A 83 -0.67 -9.10 5.81
N TRP A 84 -1.93 -9.48 5.63
CA TRP A 84 -2.38 -10.82 5.97
C TRP A 84 -1.75 -11.89 5.07
N THR A 85 -1.64 -11.63 3.77
CA THR A 85 -1.17 -12.64 2.81
C THR A 85 0.32 -12.62 2.58
N GLN A 86 1.01 -11.48 2.72
CA GLN A 86 2.42 -11.34 2.32
C GLN A 86 3.38 -11.07 3.49
N TRP A 87 2.89 -11.00 4.73
CA TRP A 87 3.76 -10.83 5.90
C TRP A 87 4.36 -12.15 6.41
N TRP A 88 3.64 -13.25 6.20
CA TRP A 88 4.05 -14.58 6.67
C TRP A 88 4.84 -15.37 5.63
N ASP A 89 4.97 -14.84 4.42
CA ASP A 89 5.74 -15.39 3.30
C ASP A 89 7.22 -14.98 3.40
#